data_AF-A0A9E1IUF5-F1
#
_entry.id   AF-A0A9E1IUF5-F1
#
_cell.length_a   1.000
_cell.length_b   1.000
_cell.length_c   1.000
_cell.angle_alpha   90.00
_cell.angle_beta   90.00
_cell.angle_gamma   90.00
#
_symmetry.space_group_name_H-M   'P 1'
#
loop_
_entity.id
_entity.type
_entity.pdbx_description
1 polymer ?
#
loop_
_entity_poly.entity_id
_entity_poly.type
_entity_poly.pdbx_seq_one_letter_code
_entity_poly.pdbx_strand_id
1 'polypeptide(L)'
;MKKIFLVVVMVFLVQNVSYADEGKGEKFEKKKGKILERINKKRGFLNDFESCVKSADSREGLKTCRKKNKENMQAIRAERKDKKEKRKEKREKRQNDRD
;
A
#
# COMPACT_ATOMS: atom_id res chain seq x y z
N MET A 1 47.33 -24.22 -0.40
CA MET A 1 46.13 -24.39 -1.25
C MET A 1 44.81 -24.29 -0.47
N LYS A 2 44.59 -25.02 0.64
CA LYS A 2 43.36 -24.92 1.47
C LYS A 2 43.02 -23.50 1.94
N LYS A 3 44.02 -22.70 2.34
CA LYS A 3 43.83 -21.29 2.75
C LYS A 3 43.36 -20.39 1.60
N ILE A 4 43.88 -20.62 0.39
CA ILE A 4 43.48 -19.86 -0.81
C ILE A 4 42.06 -20.24 -1.21
N PHE A 5 41.72 -21.52 -1.15
CA PHE A 5 40.37 -22.01 -1.42
C PHE A 5 39.34 -21.42 -0.44
N LEU A 6 39.67 -21.34 0.85
CA LEU A 6 38.81 -20.70 1.87
C LEU A 6 38.56 -19.21 1.60
N VAL A 7 39.60 -18.48 1.17
CA VAL A 7 39.45 -17.05 0.82
C VAL A 7 38.58 -16.88 -0.42
N VAL A 8 38.75 -17.72 -1.44
CA VAL A 8 37.92 -17.68 -2.66
C VAL A 8 36.45 -17.99 -2.34
N VAL A 9 36.18 -19.00 -1.50
CA VAL A 9 34.81 -19.34 -1.07
C VAL A 9 34.19 -18.19 -0.27
N MET A 10 34.93 -17.56 0.64
CA MET A 10 34.45 -16.40 1.40
C MET A 10 34.11 -15.21 0.50
N VAL A 11 34.95 -14.89 -0.49
CA VAL A 11 34.68 -13.80 -1.45
C VAL A 11 33.45 -14.11 -2.31
N PHE A 12 33.29 -15.36 -2.75
CA PHE A 12 32.13 -15.78 -3.53
C PHE A 12 30.82 -15.68 -2.73
N LEU A 13 30.83 -16.05 -1.45
CA LEU A 13 29.66 -15.94 -0.58
C LEU A 13 29.26 -14.48 -0.31
N VAL A 14 30.22 -13.59 -0.07
CA VAL A 14 29.95 -12.17 0.19
C VAL A 14 29.36 -11.47 -1.04
N GLN A 15 29.83 -11.80 -2.24
CA GLN A 15 29.29 -11.25 -3.49
C GLN A 15 27.84 -11.71 -3.76
N ASN A 16 27.49 -12.97 -3.50
CA ASN A 16 26.12 -13.45 -3.72
C ASN A 16 25.10 -12.81 -2.76
N VAL A 17 25.52 -12.44 -1.54
CA VAL A 17 24.64 -11.79 -0.55
C VAL A 17 24.37 -10.33 -0.92
N SER A 18 25.36 -9.58 -1.43
CA SER A 18 25.18 -8.18 -1.84
C SER A 18 24.36 -8.03 -3.12
N TYR A 19 24.53 -8.90 -4.12
CA TYR A 19 23.78 -8.81 -5.39
C TYR A 19 22.30 -9.25 -5.29
N ALA A 20 21.89 -9.95 -4.22
CA ALA A 20 20.51 -10.46 -4.11
C ALA A 20 19.49 -9.42 -3.60
N ASP A 21 19.93 -8.38 -2.88
CA ASP A 21 19.03 -7.60 -2.01
C ASP A 21 18.80 -6.14 -2.45
N GLU A 22 19.75 -5.52 -3.16
CA GLU A 22 19.77 -4.06 -3.38
C GLU A 22 18.55 -3.48 -4.14
N GLY A 23 17.74 -4.30 -4.83
CA GLY A 23 16.54 -3.85 -5.54
C GLY A 23 15.21 -4.50 -5.11
N LYS A 24 15.26 -5.57 -4.30
CA LYS A 24 14.06 -6.34 -3.90
C LYS A 24 13.55 -5.88 -2.53
N GLY A 25 14.44 -5.64 -1.57
CA GLY A 25 14.08 -5.10 -0.24
C GLY A 25 13.43 -3.72 -0.33
N GLU A 26 13.97 -2.82 -1.15
CA GLU A 26 13.42 -1.46 -1.31
C GLU A 26 11.99 -1.47 -1.90
N LYS A 27 11.71 -2.36 -2.87
CA LYS A 27 10.37 -2.53 -3.43
C LYS A 27 9.40 -3.16 -2.43
N PHE A 28 9.88 -4.05 -1.58
CA PHE A 28 9.09 -4.69 -0.54
C PHE A 28 8.68 -3.69 0.55
N GLU A 29 9.64 -2.92 1.09
CA GLU A 29 9.38 -1.89 2.09
C GLU A 29 8.47 -0.78 1.55
N LYS A 30 8.68 -0.34 0.30
CA LYS A 30 7.75 0.59 -0.36
C LYS A 30 6.32 0.04 -0.47
N LYS A 31 6.15 -1.28 -0.71
CA LYS A 31 4.83 -1.90 -0.72
C LYS A 31 4.21 -1.96 0.67
N LYS A 32 4.99 -2.31 1.69
CA LYS A 32 4.57 -2.34 3.09
C LYS A 32 4.09 -0.95 3.54
N GLY A 33 4.87 0.10 3.25
CA GLY A 33 4.48 1.48 3.51
C GLY A 33 3.14 1.85 2.88
N LYS A 34 2.93 1.52 1.60
CA LYS A 34 1.66 1.77 0.89
C LYS A 34 0.47 0.97 1.44
N ILE A 35 0.71 -0.17 2.09
CA ILE A 35 -0.34 -0.94 2.75
C ILE A 35 -0.70 -0.28 4.09
N LEU A 36 0.31 0.06 4.89
CA LEU A 36 0.13 0.75 6.16
C LEU A 36 -0.56 2.09 6.00
N GLU A 37 -0.18 2.88 5.00
CA GLU A 37 -0.82 4.16 4.66
C GLU A 37 -2.32 3.97 4.39
N ARG A 38 -2.69 2.93 3.64
CA ARG A 38 -4.10 2.60 3.34
C ARG A 38 -4.87 2.18 4.60
N ILE A 39 -4.24 1.44 5.49
CA ILE A 39 -4.83 1.04 6.77
C ILE A 39 -5.05 2.27 7.66
N ASN A 40 -4.04 3.13 7.81
CA ASN A 40 -4.11 4.35 8.61
C ASN A 40 -5.18 5.31 8.09
N LYS A 41 -5.27 5.49 6.76
CA LYS A 41 -6.34 6.28 6.14
C LYS A 41 -7.73 5.71 6.49
N LYS A 42 -7.90 4.38 6.44
CA LYS A 42 -9.18 3.73 6.82
C LYS A 42 -9.47 3.89 8.32
N ARG A 43 -8.45 3.78 9.18
CA ARG A 43 -8.58 3.96 10.63
C ARG A 43 -9.04 5.38 10.97
N GLY A 44 -8.49 6.40 10.31
CA GLY A 44 -8.94 7.79 10.49
C GLY A 44 -10.45 7.95 10.27
N PHE A 45 -10.97 7.45 9.14
CA PHE A 45 -12.42 7.51 8.88
C PHE A 45 -13.28 6.76 9.90
N LEU A 46 -12.78 5.63 10.42
CA LEU A 46 -13.50 4.87 11.45
C LEU A 46 -13.52 5.64 12.77
N ASN A 47 -12.39 6.24 13.16
CA ASN A 47 -12.30 7.05 14.36
C ASN A 47 -13.19 8.30 14.26
N ASP A 48 -13.22 8.97 13.11
CA ASP A 48 -14.10 10.12 12.88
C ASP A 48 -15.58 9.75 12.99
N PHE A 49 -15.94 8.58 12.44
CA PHE A 49 -17.30 8.08 12.54
C PHE A 49 -17.65 7.68 13.97
N GLU A 50 -16.74 7.00 14.67
CA GLU A 50 -16.91 6.63 16.07
C GLU A 50 -17.10 7.87 16.96
N SER A 51 -16.24 8.88 16.82
CA SER A 51 -16.35 10.15 17.54
C SER A 51 -17.67 10.85 17.22
N CYS A 52 -18.08 10.91 15.95
CA CYS A 52 -19.38 11.48 15.58
C CYS A 52 -20.55 10.77 16.28
N VAL A 53 -20.53 9.44 16.31
CA VAL A 53 -21.56 8.64 16.98
C VAL A 53 -21.54 8.83 18.49
N LYS A 54 -20.35 8.89 19.11
CA LYS A 54 -20.20 9.16 20.55
C LYS A 54 -20.69 10.55 20.95
N SER A 55 -20.54 11.54 20.09
CA SER A 55 -21.00 12.91 20.32
C SER A 55 -22.47 13.15 19.94
N ALA A 56 -23.11 12.20 19.25
CA ALA A 56 -24.52 12.35 18.87
C ALA A 56 -25.43 12.08 20.07
N ASP A 57 -26.17 13.11 20.46
CA ASP A 57 -27.15 13.10 21.55
C ASP A 57 -28.58 12.76 21.09
N SER A 58 -28.78 12.66 19.77
CA SER A 58 -30.10 12.61 19.15
C SER A 58 -30.13 11.71 17.93
N ARG A 59 -31.34 11.25 17.59
CA ARG A 59 -31.58 10.42 16.39
C ARG A 59 -31.22 11.17 15.11
N GLU A 60 -31.43 12.49 15.07
CA GLU A 60 -31.03 13.33 13.94
C GLU A 60 -29.50 13.48 13.85
N GLY A 61 -28.81 13.61 15.00
CA GLY A 61 -27.34 13.58 15.04
C GLY A 61 -26.77 12.28 14.46
N LEU A 62 -27.33 11.13 14.81
CA LEU A 62 -26.92 9.83 14.25
C LEU A 62 -27.15 9.72 12.74
N LYS A 63 -28.27 10.25 12.21
CA LYS A 63 -28.51 10.29 10.75
C LYS A 63 -27.46 11.13 10.04
N THR A 64 -27.10 12.28 10.61
CA THR A 64 -26.05 13.15 10.07
C THR A 64 -24.69 12.45 10.04
N CYS A 65 -24.30 11.76 11.12
CA CYS A 65 -23.07 10.96 11.15
C CYS A 65 -23.05 9.87 10.07
N ARG A 66 -24.17 9.16 9.87
CA ARG A 66 -24.29 8.14 8.82
C ARG A 66 -24.18 8.74 7.42
N LYS A 67 -24.82 9.89 7.17
CA LYS A 67 -24.75 10.57 5.87
C LYS A 67 -23.32 11.02 5.56
N LYS A 68 -22.66 11.69 6.50
CA LYS A 68 -21.25 12.12 6.38
C LYS A 68 -20.31 10.95 6.12
N ASN A 69 -20.47 9.84 6.84
CA ASN A 69 -19.67 8.63 6.60
C ASN A 69 -19.94 8.02 5.22
N LYS A 70 -21.20 8.00 4.76
CA LYS A 70 -21.56 7.51 3.42
C LYS A 70 -20.91 8.34 2.32
N GLU A 71 -20.92 9.66 2.44
CA GLU A 71 -20.28 10.59 1.49
C GLU A 71 -18.75 10.38 1.46
N ASN A 72 -18.11 10.29 2.61
CA ASN A 72 -16.67 9.98 2.72
C ASN A 72 -16.33 8.63 2.05
N MET A 73 -17.13 7.60 2.27
CA MET A 73 -16.92 6.29 1.64
C MET A 73 -17.16 6.31 0.13
N GLN A 74 -18.11 7.12 -0.36
CA GLN A 74 -18.32 7.31 -1.79
C GLN A 74 -17.13 7.98 -2.46
N ALA A 75 -16.57 9.04 -1.86
CA ALA A 75 -15.37 9.70 -2.36
C ALA A 75 -14.18 8.72 -2.48
N ILE A 76 -13.96 7.89 -1.45
CA ILE A 76 -12.91 6.85 -1.49
C ILE A 76 -13.17 5.82 -2.59
N ARG A 77 -14.43 5.41 -2.80
CA ARG A 77 -14.79 4.46 -3.87
C ARG A 77 -14.54 5.05 -5.24
N ALA A 78 -14.86 6.33 -5.46
CA ALA A 78 -14.58 7.03 -6.71
C ALA A 78 -13.07 7.11 -6.97
N GLU A 79 -12.27 7.53 -5.97
CA GLU A 79 -10.81 7.58 -6.04
C GLU A 79 -10.21 6.20 -6.42
N ARG A 80 -10.76 5.12 -5.86
CA ARG A 80 -10.33 3.75 -6.19
C ARG A 80 -10.71 3.32 -7.59
N LYS A 81 -11.88 3.71 -8.09
CA LYS A 81 -12.31 3.43 -9.47
C LYS A 81 -11.37 4.10 -10.47
N ASP A 82 -11.10 5.40 -10.30
CA ASP A 82 -10.16 6.15 -11.14
C ASP A 82 -8.76 5.51 -11.15
N LYS A 83 -8.23 5.18 -9.96
CA LYS A 83 -6.95 4.47 -9.85
C LYS A 83 -6.95 3.08 -10.48
N LYS A 84 -8.10 2.41 -10.55
CA LYS A 84 -8.23 1.09 -11.19
C LYS A 84 -8.20 1.24 -12.71
N GLU A 85 -8.95 2.18 -13.28
CA GLU A 85 -8.97 2.46 -14.73
C GLU A 85 -7.58 2.88 -15.22
N LYS A 86 -6.92 3.83 -14.55
CA LYS A 86 -5.53 4.24 -14.89
C LYS A 86 -4.52 3.10 -14.84
N ARG A 87 -4.76 2.08 -14.01
CA ARG A 87 -3.91 0.88 -13.96
C ARG A 87 -4.23 -0.10 -15.09
N LYS A 88 -5.48 -0.17 -15.53
CA LYS A 88 -5.92 -0.99 -16.65
C LYS A 88 -5.34 -0.44 -17.95
N GLU A 89 -5.48 0.86 -18.20
CA GLU A 89 -4.88 1.55 -19.35
C GLU A 89 -3.36 1.35 -19.42
N LYS A 90 -2.66 1.51 -18.28
CA LYS A 90 -1.22 1.26 -18.21
C LYS A 90 -0.83 -0.19 -18.48
N ARG A 91 -1.70 -1.16 -18.19
CA ARG A 91 -1.46 -2.57 -18.48
C ARG A 91 -1.67 -2.87 -19.95
N GLU A 92 -2.75 -2.37 -20.53
CA GLU A 92 -3.06 -2.50 -21.96
C GLU A 92 -1.97 -1.88 -22.82
N LYS A 93 -1.52 -0.66 -22.49
CA LYS A 93 -0.39 -0.01 -23.19
C LYS A 93 0.87 -0.86 -23.18
N ARG A 94 1.24 -1.44 -22.03
CA ARG A 94 2.41 -2.34 -21.90
C ARG A 94 2.25 -3.70 -22.59
N GLN A 95 1.02 -4.07 -22.93
CA GLN A 95 0.74 -5.30 -23.67
C GLN A 95 0.92 -5.03 -25.16
N ASN A 96 0.33 -3.94 -25.65
CA ASN A 96 0.52 -3.49 -27.04
C ASN A 96 1.97 -3.09 -27.35
N ASP A 97 2.74 -2.55 -26.40
CA ASP A 97 4.16 -2.24 -26.60
C ASP A 97 5.05 -3.52 -26.67
N ARG A 98 4.50 -4.70 -26.35
CA ARG A 98 5.22 -5.99 -26.33
C ARG A 98 4.85 -6.93 -27.49
N ASP A 99 3.76 -6.64 -28.20
CA ASP A 99 3.27 -7.36 -29.37
C ASP A 99 3.68 -6.62 -30.65
#